data_AF-A0A497Q8F5-F1
#
_entry.id   AF-A0A497Q8F5-F1
#
_cell.length_a   1.000
_cell.length_b   1.000
_cell.length_c   1.000
_cell.angle_alpha   90.00
_cell.angle_beta   90.00
_cell.angle_gamma   90.00
#
_symmetry.space_group_name_H-M   'P 1'
#
loop_
_entity.id
_entity.type
_entity.pdbx_description
1 polymer ?
#
loop_
_entity_poly.entity_id
_entity_poly.type
_entity_poly.pdbx_seq_one_letter_code
_entity_poly.pdbx_strand_id
1 'polypeptide(L)'
;MNLLDFVNLAEIAYTKNSDEMVKRVNSLVSSNAKTIPVYVEKTDTEAFVCRYNKSLVIGFSGTESIRDLWQDLKFHPVEYKGGKIHAGFKGVFNQIKEPLNDAINELFPISYIEKIDVVGHSLGGAIAIGAIDLIKIPYISASVTTFGCPKGWS
;
A
#
# COMPACT_ATOMS: atom_id res chain seq x y z
N MET A 1 0.81 -16.03 -5.52
CA MET A 1 -0.15 -15.64 -4.48
C MET A 1 -1.56 -15.84 -4.99
N ASN A 2 -2.44 -16.36 -4.14
CA ASN A 2 -3.88 -16.52 -4.35
C ASN A 2 -4.65 -15.38 -3.65
N LEU A 3 -5.99 -15.38 -3.74
CA LEU A 3 -6.84 -14.35 -3.14
C LEU A 3 -6.66 -14.23 -1.61
N LEU A 4 -6.54 -15.35 -0.90
CA LEU A 4 -6.40 -15.37 0.55
C LEU A 4 -5.05 -14.80 0.99
N ASP A 5 -3.99 -15.02 0.21
CA ASP A 5 -2.69 -14.39 0.46
C ASP A 5 -2.81 -12.86 0.43
N PHE A 6 -3.57 -12.31 -0.52
CA PHE A 6 -3.80 -10.86 -0.60
C PHE A 6 -4.64 -10.33 0.57
N VAL A 7 -5.67 -11.05 1.00
CA VAL A 7 -6.44 -10.69 2.20
C VAL A 7 -5.52 -10.63 3.42
N ASN A 8 -4.73 -11.68 3.63
CA ASN A 8 -3.80 -11.76 4.76
C ASN A 8 -2.73 -10.65 4.70
N LEU A 9 -2.21 -10.31 3.52
CA LEU A 9 -1.27 -9.19 3.37
C LEU A 9 -1.91 -7.85 3.73
N ALA A 10 -3.16 -7.61 3.33
CA ALA A 10 -3.90 -6.41 3.73
C ALA A 10 -4.12 -6.33 5.24
N GLU A 11 -4.38 -7.46 5.90
CA GLU A 11 -4.50 -7.53 7.36
C GLU A 11 -3.16 -7.33 8.08
N ILE A 12 -2.08 -7.94 7.56
CA ILE A 12 -0.74 -7.80 8.13
C ILE A 12 -0.29 -6.33 8.12
N ALA A 13 -0.71 -5.55 7.12
CA ALA A 13 -0.39 -4.12 7.06
C ALA A 13 -0.85 -3.33 8.30
N TYR A 14 -1.87 -3.79 9.04
CA TYR A 14 -2.29 -3.18 10.31
C TYR A 14 -1.34 -3.46 11.50
N THR A 15 -0.30 -4.29 11.32
CA THR A 15 0.62 -4.66 12.41
C THR A 15 1.55 -3.50 12.77
N LYS A 16 1.27 -2.79 13.88
CA LYS A 16 2.06 -1.63 14.32
C LYS A 16 3.50 -1.97 14.70
N ASN A 17 3.73 -3.18 15.22
CA ASN A 17 5.10 -3.64 15.50
C ASN A 17 5.77 -4.08 14.20
N SER A 18 6.84 -3.40 13.83
CA SER A 18 7.46 -3.56 12.53
C SER A 18 8.26 -4.85 12.38
N ASP A 19 8.88 -5.34 13.47
CA ASP A 19 9.54 -6.65 13.47
C ASP A 19 8.51 -7.77 13.30
N GLU A 20 7.36 -7.64 13.94
CA GLU A 20 6.25 -8.57 13.78
C GLU A 20 5.67 -8.52 12.36
N MET A 21 5.47 -7.32 11.81
CA MET A 21 5.02 -7.13 10.44
C MET A 21 5.96 -7.84 9.45
N VAL A 22 7.26 -7.58 9.55
CA VAL A 22 8.29 -8.22 8.69
C VAL A 22 8.23 -9.74 8.81
N LYS A 23 8.14 -10.28 10.03
CA LYS A 23 8.02 -11.73 10.26
C LYS A 23 6.78 -12.31 9.61
N ARG A 24 5.62 -11.67 9.77
CA ARG A 24 4.34 -12.14 9.22
C ARG A 24 4.34 -12.08 7.68
N VAL A 25 4.82 -10.99 7.09
CA VAL A 25 4.94 -10.85 5.63
C VAL A 25 5.88 -11.92 5.07
N ASN A 26 7.08 -12.06 5.62
CA ASN A 26 8.05 -13.05 5.13
C ASN A 26 7.53 -14.48 5.31
N SER A 27 6.86 -14.79 6.42
CA SER A 27 6.26 -16.12 6.64
C SER A 27 5.17 -16.46 5.61
N LEU A 28 4.42 -15.46 5.14
CA LEU A 28 3.35 -15.66 4.16
C LEU A 28 3.87 -15.71 2.73
N VAL A 29 4.80 -14.81 2.38
CA VAL A 29 5.28 -14.63 1.01
C VAL A 29 6.41 -15.60 0.67
N SER A 30 7.48 -15.61 1.47
CA SER A 30 8.64 -16.48 1.33
C SER A 30 9.67 -16.21 2.42
N SER A 31 10.35 -17.25 2.93
CA SER A 31 11.41 -17.11 3.93
C SER A 31 12.62 -16.29 3.44
N ASN A 32 12.83 -16.18 2.12
CA ASN A 32 13.87 -15.36 1.52
C ASN A 32 13.43 -13.92 1.18
N ALA A 33 12.19 -13.56 1.54
CA ALA A 33 11.67 -12.23 1.29
C ALA A 33 12.42 -11.17 2.11
N LYS A 34 12.60 -10.00 1.50
CA LYS A 34 13.12 -8.80 2.18
C LYS A 34 11.97 -7.82 2.30
N THR A 35 11.60 -7.48 3.52
CA THR A 35 10.48 -6.59 3.81
C THR A 35 10.98 -5.37 4.56
N ILE A 36 10.55 -4.20 4.11
CA ILE A 36 10.84 -2.90 4.69
C ILE A 36 9.51 -2.29 5.15
N PRO A 37 9.33 -2.07 6.45
CA PRO A 37 8.24 -1.26 6.98
C PRO A 37 8.35 0.17 6.47
N VAL A 38 7.22 0.77 6.11
CA VAL A 38 7.14 2.16 5.66
C VAL A 38 6.40 2.95 6.72
N TYR A 39 7.13 3.81 7.42
CA TYR A 39 6.58 4.68 8.44
C TYR A 39 6.16 6.02 7.85
N VAL A 40 5.00 6.51 8.28
CA VAL A 40 4.52 7.85 7.92
C VAL A 40 4.12 8.58 9.19
N GLU A 41 5.02 9.40 9.73
CA GLU A 41 4.90 10.04 11.06
C GLU A 41 3.59 10.80 11.33
N LYS A 42 2.90 11.23 10.27
CA LYS A 42 1.73 12.12 10.34
C LYS A 42 0.44 11.44 9.87
N THR A 43 0.43 10.12 9.74
CA THR A 43 -0.78 9.36 9.36
C THR A 43 -0.93 8.11 10.21
N ASP A 44 -2.17 7.68 10.43
CA ASP A 44 -2.47 6.36 10.98
C ASP A 44 -2.38 5.24 9.93
N THR A 45 -1.81 5.53 8.74
CA THR A 45 -1.62 4.55 7.66
C THR A 45 -0.23 3.95 7.77
N GLU A 46 -0.20 2.68 8.08
CA GLU A 46 0.99 1.83 8.07
C GLU A 46 1.14 1.21 6.69
N ALA A 47 2.38 0.96 6.26
CA ALA A 47 2.64 0.27 5.01
C ALA A 47 3.90 -0.60 5.09
N PHE A 48 4.06 -1.46 4.09
CA PHE A 48 5.30 -2.19 3.87
C PHE A 48 5.59 -2.35 2.40
N VAL A 49 6.87 -2.55 2.09
CA VAL A 49 7.36 -3.01 0.79
C VAL A 49 8.09 -4.31 0.99
N CYS A 50 7.69 -5.35 0.27
CA CYS A 50 8.27 -6.68 0.32
C CYS A 50 8.78 -7.08 -1.05
N ARG A 51 10.05 -7.45 -1.16
CA ARG A 51 10.61 -8.08 -2.35
C ARG A 51 10.81 -9.56 -2.10
N TYR A 52 10.33 -10.37 -3.04
CA TYR A 52 10.63 -11.79 -3.11
C TYR A 52 10.82 -12.18 -4.57
N ASN A 53 11.87 -12.95 -4.87
CA ASN A 53 12.24 -13.30 -6.25
C ASN A 53 12.31 -12.04 -7.15
N LYS A 54 11.50 -12.02 -8.22
CA LYS A 54 11.32 -10.91 -9.17
C LYS A 54 10.00 -10.17 -8.96
N SER A 55 9.44 -10.23 -7.76
CA SER A 55 8.15 -9.65 -7.40
C SER A 55 8.28 -8.67 -6.26
N LEU A 56 7.49 -7.61 -6.33
CA LEU A 56 7.35 -6.60 -5.30
C LEU A 56 5.90 -6.62 -4.79
N VAL A 57 5.71 -6.65 -3.48
CA VAL A 57 4.41 -6.55 -2.81
C VAL A 57 4.41 -5.30 -1.97
N ILE A 58 3.36 -4.50 -2.09
CA ILE A 58 3.20 -3.29 -1.28
C ILE A 58 1.85 -3.37 -0.59
N GLY A 59 1.87 -3.36 0.74
CA GLY A 59 0.65 -3.39 1.55
C GLY A 59 0.41 -2.06 2.23
N PHE A 60 -0.85 -1.61 2.24
CA PHE A 60 -1.30 -0.42 2.97
C PHE A 60 -2.39 -0.80 3.97
N SER A 61 -2.23 -0.39 5.23
CA SER A 61 -3.29 -0.50 6.23
C SER A 61 -4.42 0.46 5.92
N GLY A 62 -5.62 0.14 6.40
CA GLY A 62 -6.66 1.14 6.54
C GLY A 62 -6.62 1.80 7.92
N THR A 63 -7.66 2.57 8.23
CA THR A 63 -7.90 3.01 9.61
C THR A 63 -8.61 1.92 10.40
N GLU A 64 -8.28 1.79 11.69
CA GLU A 64 -8.98 0.91 12.65
C GLU A 64 -10.41 1.44 12.93
N SER A 65 -10.64 2.75 12.80
CA SER A 65 -11.93 3.39 13.00
C SER A 65 -12.74 3.50 11.70
N ILE A 66 -13.22 2.37 11.19
CA ILE A 66 -14.04 2.32 9.96
C ILE A 66 -15.30 3.20 10.09
N ARG A 67 -15.90 3.32 11.28
CA ARG A 67 -17.08 4.16 11.51
C ARG A 67 -16.79 5.65 11.40
N ASP A 68 -15.59 6.08 11.79
CA ASP A 68 -15.17 7.48 11.68
C ASP A 68 -14.81 7.79 10.23
N LEU A 69 -14.15 6.85 9.53
CA LEU A 69 -13.92 6.95 8.08
C LEU A 69 -15.21 7.19 7.29
N TRP A 70 -16.29 6.45 7.56
CA TRP A 70 -17.57 6.64 6.87
C TRP A 70 -18.23 8.00 7.17
N GLN A 71 -17.97 8.56 8.36
CA GLN A 71 -18.45 9.89 8.72
C GLN A 71 -17.61 10.99 8.07
N ASP A 72 -16.29 10.80 7.99
CA ASP A 72 -15.33 11.72 7.37
C ASP A 72 -15.31 11.65 5.83
N LEU A 73 -15.77 10.55 5.24
CA LEU A 73 -16.00 10.42 3.79
C LEU A 73 -17.10 11.35 3.27
N LYS A 74 -17.78 12.07 4.16
CA LYS A 74 -18.59 13.23 3.81
C LYS A 74 -17.63 14.37 3.44
N PHE A 75 -17.51 14.64 2.13
CA PHE A 75 -16.80 15.78 1.50
C PHE A 75 -15.25 15.63 1.35
N HIS A 76 -14.48 16.21 0.42
CA HIS A 76 -14.62 17.02 -0.81
C HIS A 76 -13.68 16.38 -1.87
N PRO A 77 -14.15 16.04 -3.08
CA PRO A 77 -13.26 15.58 -4.14
C PRO A 77 -12.41 16.75 -4.66
N VAL A 78 -11.10 16.53 -4.79
CA VAL A 78 -10.11 17.50 -5.30
C VAL A 78 -9.48 16.98 -6.57
N GLU A 79 -9.01 17.87 -7.43
CA GLU A 79 -8.38 17.47 -8.69
C GLU A 79 -7.10 16.66 -8.48
N TYR A 80 -6.96 15.61 -9.29
CA TYR A 80 -5.77 14.78 -9.37
C TYR A 80 -5.65 14.16 -10.77
N LYS A 81 -4.61 14.55 -11.51
CA LYS A 81 -4.25 14.01 -12.84
C LYS A 81 -5.42 13.88 -13.83
N GLY A 82 -6.29 14.90 -13.90
CA GLY A 82 -7.43 14.91 -14.83
C GLY A 82 -8.68 14.17 -14.32
N GLY A 83 -8.61 13.52 -13.16
CA GLY A 83 -9.76 13.04 -12.39
C GLY A 83 -9.87 13.77 -11.06
N LYS A 84 -10.62 13.16 -10.13
CA LYS A 84 -10.76 13.62 -8.75
C LYS A 84 -10.46 12.52 -7.76
N ILE A 85 -9.94 12.93 -6.61
CA ILE A 85 -9.62 12.09 -5.46
C ILE A 85 -10.21 12.72 -4.20
N HIS A 86 -10.60 11.92 -3.21
CA HIS A 86 -10.92 12.42 -1.87
C HIS A 86 -9.71 13.18 -1.26
N ALA A 87 -9.95 14.38 -0.72
CA ALA A 87 -8.88 15.23 -0.17
C ALA A 87 -8.04 14.51 0.90
N GLY A 88 -8.68 13.73 1.79
CA GLY A 88 -7.98 12.95 2.81
C GLY A 88 -7.05 11.90 2.22
N PHE A 89 -7.48 11.19 1.16
CA PHE A 89 -6.63 10.19 0.49
C PHE A 89 -5.45 10.86 -0.21
N LYS A 90 -5.65 12.03 -0.84
CA LYS A 90 -4.57 12.83 -1.41
C LYS A 90 -3.55 13.26 -0.35
N GLY A 91 -4.03 13.62 0.84
CA GLY A 91 -3.19 13.97 1.98
C GLY A 91 -2.25 12.84 2.40
N VAL A 92 -2.81 11.65 2.62
CA VAL A 92 -2.03 10.44 2.98
C VAL A 92 -1.07 10.07 1.85
N PHE A 93 -1.56 10.07 0.61
CA PHE A 93 -0.78 9.77 -0.59
C PHE A 93 0.45 10.68 -0.75
N ASN A 94 0.31 11.97 -0.49
CA ASN A 94 1.43 12.91 -0.56
C ASN A 94 2.48 12.65 0.53
N GLN A 95 2.06 12.19 1.70
CA GLN A 95 2.96 11.93 2.83
C GLN A 95 3.71 10.60 2.67
N ILE A 96 3.05 9.57 2.12
CA ILE A 96 3.65 8.24 1.95
C ILE A 96 4.61 8.16 0.76
N LYS A 97 4.55 9.13 -0.16
CA LYS A 97 5.27 9.06 -1.43
C LYS A 97 6.79 8.91 -1.30
N GLU A 98 7.43 9.78 -0.52
CA GLU A 98 8.89 9.73 -0.35
C GLU A 98 9.31 8.49 0.46
N PRO A 99 8.72 8.18 1.63
CA PRO A 99 9.03 6.96 2.37
C PRO A 99 8.84 5.66 1.55
N LEU A 100 7.79 5.61 0.72
CA LEU A 100 7.54 4.48 -0.16
C LEU A 100 8.64 4.33 -1.21
N ASN A 101 9.05 5.42 -1.86
CA ASN A 101 10.12 5.37 -2.86
C ASN A 101 11.45 4.96 -2.23
N ASP A 102 11.76 5.46 -1.04
CA ASP A 102 12.97 5.08 -0.31
C ASP A 102 13.00 3.59 0.01
N ALA A 103 11.89 3.03 0.50
CA ALA A 103 11.77 1.59 0.77
C ALA A 103 11.86 0.75 -0.52
N ILE A 104 11.24 1.17 -1.62
CA ILE A 104 11.35 0.48 -2.92
C ILE A 104 12.80 0.49 -3.41
N ASN A 105 13.49 1.63 -3.28
CA ASN A 105 14.88 1.80 -3.65
C ASN A 105 15.79 0.90 -2.78
N GLU A 106 15.62 0.85 -1.47
CA GLU A 106 16.47 0.00 -0.63
C GLU A 106 16.43 -1.51 -1.02
N LEU A 107 15.35 -1.95 -1.68
CA LEU A 107 15.21 -3.31 -2.21
C LEU A 107 15.89 -3.53 -3.58
N PHE A 108 16.84 -2.69 -4.01
CA PHE A 108 17.61 -2.82 -5.26
C PHE A 108 18.26 -4.21 -5.45
N PRO A 109 18.53 -4.64 -6.70
CA PRO A 109 18.25 -3.91 -7.94
C PRO A 109 16.77 -4.01 -8.38
N ILE A 110 16.12 -2.85 -8.53
CA ILE A 110 14.75 -2.68 -9.06
C ILE A 110 14.62 -3.20 -10.49
N SER A 111 15.69 -3.15 -11.29
CA SER A 111 15.74 -3.63 -12.68
C SER A 111 15.45 -5.12 -12.87
N TYR A 112 15.30 -5.87 -11.78
CA TYR A 112 14.95 -7.30 -11.77
C TYR A 112 13.53 -7.57 -11.27
N ILE A 113 12.72 -6.54 -11.02
CA ILE A 113 11.30 -6.71 -10.73
C ILE A 113 10.56 -6.89 -12.05
N GLU A 114 9.72 -7.93 -12.12
CA GLU A 114 8.87 -8.25 -13.28
C GLU A 114 7.39 -8.08 -12.94
N LYS A 115 7.05 -8.07 -11.64
CA LYS A 115 5.69 -7.96 -11.15
C LYS A 115 5.60 -7.10 -9.89
N ILE A 116 4.58 -6.25 -9.84
CA ILE A 116 4.20 -5.51 -8.64
C ILE A 116 2.77 -5.89 -8.27
N ASP A 117 2.55 -6.24 -7.00
CA ASP A 117 1.22 -6.40 -6.43
C ASP A 117 1.04 -5.38 -5.30
N VAL A 118 0.06 -4.50 -5.46
CA VAL A 118 -0.32 -3.53 -4.43
C VAL A 118 -1.61 -4.00 -3.77
N VAL A 119 -1.66 -3.97 -2.45
CA VAL A 119 -2.80 -4.51 -1.69
C VAL A 119 -3.22 -3.59 -0.55
N GLY A 120 -4.52 -3.55 -0.27
CA GLY A 120 -5.05 -2.78 0.86
C GLY A 120 -6.52 -3.07 1.15
N HIS A 121 -6.90 -2.85 2.40
CA HIS A 121 -8.28 -2.99 2.88
C HIS A 121 -8.85 -1.64 3.32
N SER A 122 -10.15 -1.40 3.12
CA SER A 122 -10.83 -0.16 3.51
C SER A 122 -10.09 1.08 2.96
N LEU A 123 -9.74 2.06 3.80
CA LEU A 123 -8.89 3.22 3.44
C LEU A 123 -7.62 2.79 2.71
N GLY A 124 -6.95 1.74 3.16
CA GLY A 124 -5.71 1.24 2.55
C GLY A 124 -5.89 0.82 1.09
N GLY A 125 -7.10 0.36 0.73
CA GLY A 125 -7.45 0.09 -0.66
C GLY A 125 -7.47 1.36 -1.52
N ALA A 126 -8.01 2.46 -1.00
CA ALA A 126 -8.03 3.73 -1.73
C ALA A 126 -6.60 4.30 -1.90
N ILE A 127 -5.74 4.12 -0.91
CA ILE A 127 -4.32 4.50 -0.99
C ILE A 127 -3.57 3.59 -1.97
N ALA A 128 -3.82 2.28 -1.95
CA ALA A 128 -3.23 1.30 -2.87
C ALA A 128 -3.49 1.66 -4.35
N ILE A 129 -4.71 2.11 -4.68
CA ILE A 129 -5.07 2.58 -6.02
C ILE A 129 -4.19 3.76 -6.44
N GLY A 130 -3.99 4.73 -5.55
CA GLY A 130 -3.15 5.88 -5.85
C GLY A 130 -1.67 5.53 -5.91
N ALA A 131 -1.19 4.69 -5.00
CA ALA A 131 0.22 4.34 -4.83
C ALA A 131 0.88 3.83 -6.13
N ILE A 132 0.11 3.20 -7.01
CA ILE A 132 0.61 2.72 -8.29
C ILE A 132 1.22 3.84 -9.16
N ASP A 133 0.69 5.05 -9.06
CA ASP A 133 1.18 6.23 -9.78
C ASP A 133 2.56 6.71 -9.31
N LEU A 134 2.98 6.28 -8.11
CA LEU A 134 4.25 6.65 -7.51
C LEU A 134 5.37 5.70 -7.95
N ILE A 135 5.02 4.49 -8.37
CA ILE A 135 5.98 3.45 -8.67
C ILE A 135 6.54 3.69 -10.07
N LYS A 136 7.75 4.25 -10.12
CA LYS A 136 8.42 4.62 -11.38
C LYS A 136 9.26 3.49 -11.97
N ILE A 137 8.71 2.28 -12.03
CA ILE A 137 9.42 1.14 -12.62
C ILE A 137 8.85 0.85 -14.02
N PRO A 138 9.59 1.17 -15.09
CA PRO A 138 9.06 1.09 -16.45
C PRO A 138 8.87 -0.37 -16.89
N TYR A 139 7.85 -0.61 -17.72
CA TYR A 139 7.58 -1.91 -18.39
C TYR A 139 7.27 -3.09 -17.45
N ILE A 140 6.70 -2.82 -16.27
CA ILE A 140 6.31 -3.85 -15.30
C ILE A 140 4.80 -4.08 -15.28
N SER A 141 4.40 -5.35 -15.13
CA SER A 141 3.01 -5.70 -14.81
C SER A 141 2.71 -5.35 -13.36
N ALA A 142 1.78 -4.41 -13.15
CA ALA A 142 1.34 -4.03 -11.82
C ALA A 142 -0.14 -4.37 -11.61
N SER A 143 -0.45 -4.92 -10.43
CA SER A 143 -1.81 -5.24 -10.01
C SER A 143 -2.16 -4.46 -8.74
N VAL A 144 -3.43 -4.08 -8.60
CA VAL A 144 -3.96 -3.49 -7.37
C VAL A 144 -5.13 -4.35 -6.91
N THR A 145 -5.00 -4.95 -5.74
CA THR A 145 -6.05 -5.79 -5.13
C THR A 145 -6.57 -5.09 -3.89
N THR A 146 -7.87 -4.79 -3.86
CA THR A 146 -8.47 -4.06 -2.73
C THR A 146 -9.65 -4.83 -2.14
N PHE A 147 -9.86 -4.67 -0.84
CA PHE A 147 -10.93 -5.32 -0.09
C PHE A 147 -11.73 -4.26 0.67
N GLY A 148 -13.04 -4.20 0.48
CA GLY A 148 -13.90 -3.21 1.16
C GLY A 148 -13.53 -1.75 0.87
N CYS A 149 -12.88 -1.47 -0.27
CA CYS A 149 -12.42 -0.12 -0.63
C CYS A 149 -13.60 0.86 -0.75
N PRO A 150 -13.57 2.01 -0.05
CA PRO A 150 -14.57 3.05 -0.25
C PRO A 150 -14.38 3.74 -1.62
N LYS A 151 -15.43 4.40 -2.10
CA LYS A 151 -15.33 5.25 -3.30
C LYS A 151 -14.51 6.50 -2.96
N GLY A 152 -13.30 6.57 -3.51
CA GLY A 152 -12.37 7.70 -3.30
C GLY A 152 -11.91 8.40 -4.58
N TRP A 153 -12.22 7.82 -5.74
CA TRP A 153 -11.69 8.19 -7.04
C TRP A 153 -12.85 8.34 -8.05
N SER A 154 -12.81 9.37 -8.90
CA SER A 154 -13.82 9.64 -9.93
C SER A 154 -13.29 10.42 -11.10
#